data_AF-A0A9D7EZP7-F1
#
_entry.id   AF-A0A9D7EZP7-F1
#
_cell.length_a   1.000
_cell.length_b   1.000
_cell.length_c   1.000
_cell.angle_alpha   90.00
_cell.angle_beta   90.00
_cell.angle_gamma   90.00
#
_symmetry.space_group_name_H-M   'P 1'
#
loop_
_entity.id
_entity.type
_entity.pdbx_description
1 polymer ?
#
loop_
_entity_poly.entity_id
_entity_poly.type
_entity_poly.pdbx_seq_one_letter_code
_entity_poly.pdbx_strand_id
1 'polypeptide(L)' 'MKTKNLDRITIDPNVMHGKPSIRNMRFTVSQMLELLAGGMSFQEILDDYPFIEMEDIQACLNFAAKIASTKQILPIA' A
#
# COMPACT_ATOMS: atom_id res chain seq x y z
N MET A 1 -9.22 11.72 13.85
CA MET A 1 -8.36 10.61 13.37
C MET A 1 -7.53 11.14 12.20
N LYS A 2 -6.26 11.49 12.40
CA LYS A 2 -5.44 12.12 11.34
C LYS A 2 -5.06 11.03 10.33
N THR A 3 -5.59 11.10 9.12
CA THR A 3 -5.10 10.34 7.96
C THR A 3 -3.74 10.90 7.55
N LYS A 4 -2.73 10.62 8.37
CA LYS A 4 -1.32 10.95 8.10
C LYS A 4 -0.69 9.77 7.35
N ASN A 5 0.26 10.07 6.46
CA ASN A 5 1.13 9.15 5.69
C ASN A 5 0.76 8.90 4.22
N LEU A 6 -0.29 9.52 3.65
CA LEU A 6 -0.56 9.40 2.19
C LEU A 6 0.54 10.02 1.32
N ASP A 7 1.31 10.95 1.88
CA ASP A 7 2.51 11.55 1.28
C ASP A 7 3.61 10.52 0.96
N ARG A 8 3.56 9.34 1.57
CA ARG A 8 4.48 8.24 1.29
C ARG A 8 4.08 7.43 0.06
N ILE A 9 2.85 7.56 -0.43
CA ILE A 9 2.41 6.90 -1.67
C ILE A 9 2.64 7.83 -2.85
N THR A 10 3.41 7.37 -3.81
CA THR A 10 3.73 8.08 -5.02
C THR A 10 3.14 7.39 -6.24
N ILE A 11 2.86 8.18 -7.28
CA ILE A 11 2.37 7.70 -8.57
C ILE A 11 3.26 8.35 -9.61
N ASP A 12 4.26 7.60 -10.08
CA ASP A 12 5.16 8.03 -11.15
C ASP A 12 4.93 7.15 -12.38
N PRO A 13 4.52 7.72 -13.54
CA PRO A 13 4.34 6.96 -14.78
C PRO A 13 5.58 6.16 -15.21
N ASN A 14 6.77 6.61 -14.81
CA ASN A 14 8.05 5.96 -15.12
C ASN A 14 8.40 4.81 -14.17
N VAL A 15 7.70 4.70 -13.03
CA VAL A 15 7.89 3.64 -12.02
C VAL A 15 6.68 2.70 -12.04
N MET A 16 6.92 1.41 -12.29
CA MET A 16 5.87 0.38 -12.27
C MET A 16 4.62 0.73 -13.11
N HIS A 17 4.80 1.45 -14.23
CA HIS A 17 3.73 1.90 -15.13
C HIS A 17 2.68 2.81 -14.46
N GLY A 18 3.08 3.65 -13.50
CA GLY A 18 2.16 4.55 -12.79
C GLY A 18 1.31 3.85 -11.73
N LYS A 19 1.71 2.65 -11.29
CA LYS A 19 1.06 2.01 -10.14
C LYS A 19 1.40 2.77 -8.85
N PRO A 20 0.44 2.98 -7.93
CA PRO A 20 0.72 3.55 -6.62
C PRO A 20 1.81 2.75 -5.90
N SER A 21 2.89 3.43 -5.57
CA SER A 21 4.12 2.84 -5.03
C SER A 21 4.60 3.57 -3.79
N ILE A 22 5.33 2.88 -2.93
CA ILE A 22 5.84 3.46 -1.68
C ILE A 22 7.08 4.28 -2.02
N ARG A 23 7.10 5.58 -1.72
CA ARG A 23 8.27 6.48 -1.83
C ARG A 23 9.04 6.39 -3.17
N ASN A 24 8.34 6.24 -4.30
CA ASN A 24 8.93 5.99 -5.64
C ASN A 24 9.77 4.71 -5.76
N MET A 25 9.61 3.79 -4.82
CA MET A 25 10.24 2.48 -4.84
C MET A 25 9.49 1.56 -5.81
N ARG A 26 10.16 0.49 -6.23
CA ARG A 26 9.55 -0.62 -6.99
C ARG A 26 8.74 -1.57 -6.11
N PHE A 27 8.09 -1.03 -5.08
CA PHE A 27 7.22 -1.73 -4.15
C PHE A 27 5.86 -1.04 -4.15
N THR A 28 4.87 -1.73 -4.70
CA THR A 28 3.54 -1.16 -4.95
C THR A 28 2.63 -1.32 -3.74
N VAL A 29 1.62 -0.46 -3.65
CA VAL A 29 0.55 -0.60 -2.65
C VAL A 29 -0.15 -1.96 -2.81
N SER A 30 -0.37 -2.43 -4.04
CA SER A 30 -0.96 -3.75 -4.30
C SER A 30 -0.11 -4.89 -3.73
N GLN A 31 1.21 -4.87 -3.92
CA GLN A 31 2.11 -5.87 -3.35
C GLN A 31 2.04 -5.90 -1.82
N MET A 32 2.00 -4.73 -1.17
CA MET A 32 1.81 -4.66 0.29
C MET A 32 0.52 -5.38 0.72
N LEU A 33 -0.58 -5.10 0.03
CA LEU A 33 -1.88 -5.69 0.35
C LEU A 33 -1.93 -7.20 0.05
N GLU A 34 -1.24 -7.66 -1.00
CA GLU A 34 -1.12 -9.08 -1.33
C GLU A 34 -0.39 -9.87 -0.24
N LEU A 35 0.72 -9.33 0.30
CA LEU A 35 1.44 -9.94 1.43
C LEU A 35 0.55 -10.06 2.67
N LEU A 36 -0.16 -8.98 3.00
CA LEU A 36 -1.09 -8.95 4.12
C LEU A 36 -2.26 -9.91 3.93
N ALA A 37 -2.83 -9.97 2.72
CA ALA A 37 -3.90 -10.91 2.39
C ALA A 37 -3.43 -12.37 2.42
N GLY A 38 -2.13 -12.61 2.14
CA GLY A 38 -1.46 -13.90 2.32
C GLY A 38 -1.23 -14.31 3.77
N GLY A 39 -1.58 -13.46 4.74
CA GLY A 39 -1.47 -13.75 6.17
C GLY A 39 -0.17 -13.30 6.82
N MET A 40 0.70 -12.60 6.09
CA MET A 40 1.94 -12.07 6.63
C MET A 40 1.65 -10.96 7.66
N SER A 41 2.29 -11.05 8.82
CA SER A 41 2.21 -10.03 9.86
C SER A 41 3.03 -8.79 9.50
N PHE A 42 2.73 -7.66 10.14
CA PHE A 42 3.51 -6.44 9.92
C PHE A 42 4.98 -6.61 10.29
N GLN A 43 5.27 -7.40 11.34
CA GLN A 43 6.65 -7.63 11.77
C GLN A 43 7.43 -8.45 10.73
N GLU A 44 6.83 -9.52 10.20
CA GLU A 44 7.44 -10.32 9.14
C GLU A 44 7.73 -9.48 7.89
N ILE A 45 6.81 -8.58 7.50
CA ILE A 45 7.06 -7.66 6.38
C ILE A 45 8.25 -6.73 6.67
N LEU A 46 8.37 -6.20 7.88
CA LEU A 46 9.47 -5.31 8.25
C LEU A 46 10.81 -6.04 8.31
N ASP A 47 10.80 -7.31 8.72
CA ASP A 47 11.99 -8.15 8.79
C ASP A 47 12.46 -8.60 7.38
N ASP A 48 11.52 -9.01 6.51
CA ASP A 48 11.80 -9.45 5.14
C ASP A 48 12.13 -8.28 4.19
N TYR A 49 11.58 -7.10 4.47
CA TYR A 49 11.79 -5.88 3.69
C TYR A 49 12.31 -4.75 4.59
N PRO A 50 13.63 -4.72 4.92
CA PRO A 50 14.22 -3.74 5.85
C PRO A 50 14.13 -2.28 5.39
N PHE A 51 13.76 -2.06 4.13
CA PHE A 51 13.53 -0.73 3.56
C PHE A 51 12.09 -0.25 3.74
N ILE A 52 11.20 -1.06 4.29
CA ILE A 52 9.83 -0.69 4.62
C ILE A 52 9.79 -0.22 6.07
N GLU A 53 9.06 0.86 6.32
CA GLU A 53 8.76 1.36 7.66
C GLU A 53 7.30 1.08 8.01
N MET A 54 6.97 1.06 9.30
CA MET A 54 5.58 0.86 9.76
C MET A 54 4.63 1.90 9.15
N GLU A 55 5.12 3.12 8.97
CA GLU A 55 4.41 4.23 8.34
C GLU A 55 4.06 3.95 6.87
N ASP A 56 4.86 3.16 6.16
CA ASP A 56 4.59 2.74 4.78
C ASP A 56 3.42 1.75 4.73
N ILE A 57 3.40 0.77 5.64
CA ILE A 57 2.30 -0.19 5.77
C ILE A 57 1.00 0.56 6.06
N GLN A 58 1.03 1.50 7.03
CA GLN A 58 -0.10 2.34 7.36
C GLN A 58 -0.54 3.23 6.19
N ALA A 59 0.40 3.78 5.41
CA ALA A 59 0.10 4.56 4.22
C ALA A 59 -0.63 3.72 3.16
N CYS A 60 -0.15 2.50 2.90
CA CYS A 60 -0.79 1.56 1.98
C CYS A 60 -2.22 1.22 2.40
N LEU A 61 -2.44 0.89 3.67
CA LEU A 61 -3.78 0.58 4.21
C LEU A 61 -4.73 1.78 4.11
N ASN A 62 -4.26 2.98 4.46
CA ASN A 62 -5.05 4.21 4.35
C ASN A 62 -5.39 4.55 2.89
N PHE A 63 -4.44 4.37 1.97
CA PHE A 63 -4.67 4.54 0.54
C PHE A 63 -5.73 3.56 0.04
N ALA A 64 -5.60 2.28 0.39
CA ALA A 64 -6.55 1.23 0.02
C ALA A 64 -7.97 1.52 0.55
N ALA A 65 -8.09 1.91 1.82
CA ALA A 65 -9.37 2.26 2.44
C ALA A 65 -10.04 3.45 1.71
N LYS A 66 -9.28 4.47 1.32
CA LYS A 66 -9.80 5.60 0.54
C LYS A 66 -10.29 5.18 -0.84
N ILE A 67 -9.52 4.38 -1.56
CA ILE A 67 -9.92 3.87 -2.88
C ILE A 67 -11.18 3.00 -2.77
N ALA A 68 -11.23 2.10 -1.78
CA ALA A 68 -12.39 1.25 -1.53
C ALA A 68 -13.64 2.06 -1.16
N SER A 69 -13.51 3.15 -0.40
CA SER A 69 -14.63 4.03 -0.06
C SER A 69 -15.16 4.84 -1.25
N THR A 70 -14.38 4.97 -2.32
CA THR A 70 -14.69 5.85 -3.46
C THR A 70 -15.46 5.14 -4.58
N LYS A 71 -15.42 3.80 -4.66
CA LYS A 71 -16.16 3.02 -5.67
C LYS A 71 -17.22 2.13 -5.03
N GLN A 72 -18.43 2.14 -5.60
CA GLN A 72 -19.48 1.17 -5.28
C GLN A 72 -18.94 -0.25 -5.43
N ILE A 73 -19.21 -1.08 -4.42
CA ILE A 73 -18.82 -2.49 -4.39
C ILE A 73 -19.67 -3.23 -5.42
N LEU A 74 -19.03 -3.73 -6.48
CA LEU A 74 -19.65 -4.72 -7.36
C LEU A 74 -19.51 -6.10 -6.67
N PRO A 75 -20.59 -6.90 -6.60
CA PRO A 75 -20.50 -8.25 -6.04
C PRO A 75 -19.52 -9.07 -6.88
N ILE A 76 -18.57 -9.70 -6.20
CA ILE A 76 -17.67 -10.70 -6.79
C ILE A 76 -18.53 -11.97 -6.88
N ALA A 77 -19.01 -12.28 -8.08
CA ALA A 77 -19.76 -13.49 -8.38
C ALA A 77 -18.81 -14.67 -8.63
#